data_AF-A0A967VSC1-F1
#
_entry.id   AF-A0A967VSC1-F1
#
_cell.length_a   1.000
_cell.length_b   1.000
_cell.length_c   1.000
_cell.angle_alpha   90.00
_cell.angle_beta   90.00
_cell.angle_gamma   90.00
#
_symmetry.space_group_name_H-M   'P 1'
#
loop_
_entity.id
_entity.type
_entity.pdbx_description
1 polymer ?
#
loop_
_entity_poly.entity_id
_entity_poly.type
_entity_poly.pdbx_seq_one_letter_code
_entity_poly.pdbx_strand_id
1 'polypeptide(L)'
;MNEPTIIQHRLPSEGADYLLLAGVNDAHLQELARQTGCRVILRGDYLILSGELADVERAIPVAQKLIDMARLQTPFGVDDIRRLASNAG
;
A
#
# COMPACT_ATOMS: atom_id res chain seq x y z
N MET A 1 3.67 30.05 -2.44
CA MET A 1 4.34 28.75 -2.28
C MET A 1 3.31 27.84 -1.63
N ASN A 2 2.80 26.84 -2.34
CA ASN A 2 1.97 25.82 -1.70
C ASN A 2 2.94 24.89 -0.98
N GLU A 3 2.91 24.88 0.35
CA GLU A 3 3.59 23.83 1.10
C GLU A 3 3.04 22.47 0.64
N PRO A 4 3.89 21.45 0.42
CA PRO A 4 3.41 20.12 0.12
C PRO A 4 2.61 19.62 1.31
N THR A 5 1.29 19.65 1.19
CA THR A 5 0.40 19.11 2.22
C THR A 5 0.57 17.60 2.25
N ILE A 6 1.35 17.12 3.22
CA ILE A 6 1.47 15.70 3.47
C ILE A 6 0.17 15.23 4.13
N ILE A 7 -0.58 14.42 3.41
CA ILE A 7 -1.79 13.79 3.94
C ILE A 7 -1.47 12.40 4.46
N GLN A 8 -2.23 11.97 5.47
CA GLN A 8 -2.21 10.61 5.96
C GLN A 8 -3.56 9.97 5.68
N HIS A 9 -3.54 8.82 5.01
CA HIS A 9 -4.71 8.01 4.76
C HIS A 9 -4.55 6.66 5.45
N ARG A 10 -5.61 6.16 6.10
CA ARG A 10 -5.59 4.89 6.84
C ARG A 10 -6.62 3.96 6.23
N LEU A 11 -6.15 2.81 5.76
CA LEU A 11 -6.98 1.77 5.19
C LEU A 11 -7.14 0.63 6.20
N PRO A 12 -8.36 0.18 6.49
CA PRO A 12 -8.57 -0.96 7.36
C PRO A 12 -8.09 -2.25 6.68
N SER A 13 -7.13 -2.92 7.31
CA SER A 13 -6.57 -4.20 6.89
C SER A 13 -7.06 -5.38 7.74
N GLU A 14 -8.12 -5.19 8.55
CA GLU A 14 -8.72 -6.28 9.32
C GLU A 14 -9.03 -7.50 8.45
N GLY A 15 -8.67 -8.68 8.96
CA GLY A 15 -8.86 -9.97 8.29
C GLY A 15 -7.86 -10.27 7.18
N ALA A 16 -6.92 -9.36 6.87
CA ALA A 16 -5.84 -9.63 5.95
C ALA A 16 -4.77 -10.51 6.61
N ASP A 17 -4.16 -11.40 5.83
CA ASP A 17 -2.90 -12.01 6.24
C ASP A 17 -1.80 -10.94 6.23
N TYR A 18 -1.41 -10.49 7.42
CA TYR A 18 -0.44 -9.41 7.59
C TYR A 18 0.96 -9.77 7.10
N LEU A 19 1.36 -11.05 7.18
CA LEU A 19 2.66 -11.49 6.71
C LEU A 19 2.69 -11.49 5.17
N LEU A 20 1.60 -11.93 4.54
CA LEU A 20 1.44 -11.87 3.10
C LEU A 20 1.35 -10.42 2.60
N LEU A 21 0.62 -9.56 3.31
CA LEU A 21 0.49 -8.14 3.01
C LEU A 21 1.82 -7.39 3.14
N ALA A 22 2.55 -7.62 4.22
CA ALA A 22 3.84 -6.97 4.44
C ALA A 22 4.95 -7.55 3.56
N GLY A 23 4.90 -8.85 3.31
CA GLY A 23 5.98 -9.62 2.70
C GLY A 23 7.13 -9.85 3.67
N VAL A 24 8.00 -10.81 3.33
CA VAL A 24 9.21 -11.09 4.12
C VAL A 24 10.07 -9.82 4.18
N ASN A 25 10.45 -9.39 5.39
CA ASN A 25 11.20 -8.15 5.63
C ASN A 25 10.52 -6.88 5.09
N ASP A 26 9.19 -6.84 5.10
CA ASP A 26 8.38 -5.72 4.59
C ASP A 26 8.60 -5.42 3.10
N ALA A 27 9.09 -6.40 2.33
CA ALA A 27 9.43 -6.21 0.91
C ALA A 27 8.24 -5.69 0.07
N HIS A 28 7.01 -6.11 0.41
CA HIS A 28 5.81 -5.68 -0.30
C HIS A 28 5.45 -4.22 0.02
N LEU A 29 5.55 -3.82 1.29
CA LEU A 29 5.31 -2.43 1.70
C LEU A 29 6.35 -1.49 1.12
N GLN A 30 7.62 -1.91 1.12
CA GLN A 30 8.72 -1.15 0.54
C GLN A 30 8.55 -0.98 -0.98
N GLU A 31 8.15 -2.03 -1.70
CA GLU A 31 7.90 -1.92 -3.13
C GLU A 31 6.70 -0.99 -3.42
N LEU A 32 5.60 -1.12 -2.66
CA LEU A 32 4.45 -0.22 -2.80
C LEU A 32 4.83 1.24 -2.57
N ALA A 33 5.62 1.50 -1.51
CA ALA A 33 6.15 2.82 -1.21
C ALA A 33 7.00 3.38 -2.37
N ARG A 34 7.88 2.54 -2.94
CA ARG A 34 8.75 2.91 -4.06
C ARG A 34 7.98 3.23 -5.34
N GLN A 35 6.91 2.48 -5.63
CA GLN A 35 6.09 2.70 -6.83
C GLN A 35 5.19 3.92 -6.72
N THR A 36 4.68 4.20 -5.53
CA THR A 36 3.69 5.27 -5.32
C THR A 36 4.32 6.59 -4.89
N GLY A 37 5.53 6.58 -4.34
CA GLY A 37 6.15 7.76 -3.73
C GLY A 37 5.66 8.03 -2.30
N CYS A 38 4.71 7.25 -1.80
CA CYS A 38 4.19 7.35 -0.44
C CYS A 38 4.99 6.54 0.56
N ARG A 39 4.94 6.97 1.83
CA ARG A 39 5.30 6.13 2.96
C ARG A 39 4.15 5.18 3.28
N VAL A 40 4.45 3.89 3.34
CA VAL A 40 3.50 2.81 3.67
C VAL A 40 3.91 2.18 4.99
N ILE A 41 2.98 2.06 5.93
CA ILE A 41 3.22 1.44 7.24
C ILE A 41 2.03 0.56 7.59
N LEU A 42 2.27 -0.70 7.93
CA LEU A 42 1.26 -1.56 8.54
C LEU A 42 1.34 -1.42 10.07
N ARG A 43 0.23 -1.05 10.71
CA ARG A 43 0.17 -0.87 12.17
C ARG A 43 -1.13 -1.41 12.73
N GLY A 44 -1.03 -2.51 13.48
CA GLY A 44 -2.21 -3.23 13.95
C GLY A 44 -3.06 -3.64 12.75
N ASP A 45 -4.33 -3.26 12.77
CA ASP A 45 -5.27 -3.58 11.69
C ASP A 45 -5.45 -2.45 10.67
N TYR A 46 -4.48 -1.53 10.58
CA TYR A 46 -4.51 -0.42 9.63
C TYR A 46 -3.24 -0.37 8.79
N LEU A 47 -3.43 -0.20 7.48
CA LEU A 47 -2.38 0.20 6.55
C LEU A 47 -2.42 1.72 6.38
N ILE A 48 -1.34 2.36 6.77
CA ILE A 48 -1.19 3.81 6.79
C ILE A 48 -0.37 4.22 5.56
N LEU A 49 -0.97 5.03 4.70
CA LEU A 49 -0.36 5.70 3.57
C LEU A 49 -0.09 7.16 3.96
N SER A 50 1.09 7.69 3.68
CA SER A 50 1.42 9.08 3.98
C SER A 50 2.31 9.68 2.89
N GLY A 51 1.94 10.83 2.36
CA GLY A 51 2.63 11.46 1.24
C GLY A 51 1.85 12.64 0.69
N GLU A 52 2.22 13.11 -0.50
CA GLU A 52 1.43 14.12 -1.21
C GLU A 52 0.07 13.56 -1.64
N LEU A 53 -0.92 14.44 -1.81
CA LEU A 53 -2.28 14.05 -2.19
C LEU A 53 -2.28 13.16 -3.45
N ALA A 54 -1.57 13.57 -4.49
CA ALA A 54 -1.53 12.85 -5.76
C ALA A 54 -0.86 11.46 -5.67
N ASP A 55 0.10 11.30 -4.76
CA ASP A 55 0.75 10.01 -4.53
C ASP A 55 -0.17 9.08 -3.73
N VAL A 56 -0.83 9.61 -2.69
CA VAL A 56 -1.74 8.84 -1.83
C VAL A 56 -2.97 8.42 -2.61
N GLU A 57 -3.54 9.28 -3.45
CA GLU A 57 -4.67 8.95 -4.34
C GLU A 57 -4.34 7.78 -5.29
N ARG A 58 -3.10 7.73 -5.81
CA ARG A 58 -2.61 6.59 -6.63
C ARG A 58 -2.35 5.35 -5.79
N ALA A 59 -1.89 5.50 -4.54
CA ALA A 59 -1.58 4.39 -3.66
C ALA A 59 -2.84 3.68 -3.11
N ILE A 60 -3.93 4.41 -2.86
CA ILE A 60 -5.18 3.88 -2.30
C ILE A 60 -5.72 2.65 -3.07
N PRO A 61 -5.96 2.70 -4.39
CA PRO A 61 -6.52 1.55 -5.11
C PRO A 61 -5.59 0.34 -5.14
N VAL A 62 -4.26 0.57 -5.14
CA VAL A 62 -3.26 -0.51 -5.12
C VAL A 62 -3.25 -1.17 -3.74
N ALA A 63 -3.18 -0.37 -2.68
CA ALA A 63 -3.20 -0.80 -1.30
C ALA A 63 -4.49 -1.57 -0.96
N GLN A 64 -5.65 -1.07 -1.39
CA GLN A 64 -6.93 -1.74 -1.16
C GLN A 64 -6.97 -3.12 -1.83
N LYS A 65 -6.51 -3.23 -3.09
CA LYS A 65 -6.42 -4.53 -3.77
C LYS A 65 -5.47 -5.50 -3.07
N LEU A 66 -4.32 -5.02 -2.57
CA LEU A 66 -3.39 -5.86 -1.82
C LEU A 66 -4.00 -6.36 -0.51
N ILE A 67 -4.72 -5.50 0.21
CA ILE A 67 -5.48 -5.88 1.40
C ILE A 67 -6.54 -6.94 1.05
N ASP A 68 -7.28 -6.75 -0.03
CA ASP A 68 -8.32 -7.69 -0.44
C ASP A 68 -7.73 -9.05 -0.87
N MET A 69 -6.62 -9.07 -1.61
CA MET A 69 -5.90 -10.31 -1.94
C MET A 69 -5.35 -11.00 -0.69
N ALA A 70 -4.82 -10.23 0.27
CA ALA A 70 -4.34 -10.76 1.53
C ALA A 70 -5.48 -11.32 2.42
N ARG A 71 -6.68 -10.73 2.35
CA ARG A 71 -7.90 -11.27 2.99
C ARG A 71 -8.34 -12.59 2.37
N LEU A 72 -8.23 -12.69 1.05
CA LEU A 72 -8.53 -13.92 0.30
C LEU A 72 -7.39 -14.96 0.39
N GLN A 73 -6.32 -14.67 1.13
CA GLN A 73 -5.11 -15.49 1.23
C GLN A 73 -4.54 -15.87 -0.15
N THR A 74 -4.71 -14.98 -1.13
CA THR A 74 -4.21 -15.18 -2.49
C THR A 74 -2.73 -14.82 -2.51
N PRO A 75 -1.82 -15.76 -2.85
CA PRO A 75 -0.40 -15.45 -2.89
C PRO A 75 -0.09 -14.43 -3.98
N PHE A 76 0.64 -13.37 -3.62
CA PHE A 76 1.16 -12.36 -4.54
C PHE A 76 2.61 -12.01 -4.17
N GLY A 77 3.37 -11.55 -5.16
CA GLY A 77 4.74 -11.11 -4.98
C GLY A 77 4.97 -9.64 -5.29
N VAL A 78 6.23 -9.21 -5.16
CA VAL A 78 6.68 -7.86 -5.54
C VAL A 78 6.37 -7.48 -6.99
N ASP A 79 6.40 -8.45 -7.92
CA ASP A 79 6.07 -8.19 -9.33
C ASP A 79 4.58 -7.88 -9.54
N ASP A 80 3.69 -8.52 -8.77
CA ASP A 80 2.25 -8.21 -8.81
C ASP A 80 1.98 -6.79 -8.29
N ILE A 81 2.68 -6.37 -7.23
CA ILE A 81 2.60 -5.02 -6.69
C ILE A 81 3.03 -3.99 -7.73
N ARG A 82 4.14 -4.22 -8.43
CA ARG A 82 4.59 -3.37 -9.54
C ARG A 82 3.56 -3.28 -10.65
N ARG A 83 2.98 -4.41 -11.03
CA ARG A 83 1.93 -4.47 -12.07
C ARG A 83 0.68 -3.70 -11.64
N LEU A 84 0.24 -3.87 -10.40
CA LEU A 84 -0.93 -3.18 -9.85
C LEU A 84 -0.70 -1.67 -9.78
N ALA A 85 0.49 -1.24 -9.35
CA ALA A 85 0.85 0.17 -9.29
C ALA A 85 0.95 0.80 -10.69
N SER A 86 1.50 0.07 -11.67
CA SER A 86 1.58 0.53 -13.07
C SER A 86 0.20 0.69 -13.73
N ASN A 87 -0.80 -0.08 -13.29
CA ASN A 87 -2.17 -0.02 -13.80
C ASN A 87 -3.08 0.96 -13.03
N ALA A 88 -2.57 1.62 -11.99
CA ALA A 88 -3.32 2.55 -11.15
C ALA A 88 -3.12 4.03 -11.54
N GLY A 89 -2.34 4.30 -12.60
CA GLY A 89 -2.07 5.63 -13.16
C GLY A 89 -2.79 5.88 -14.48
#